data_AF-A0A357T3U5-F1
#
_entry.id   AF-A0A357T3U5-F1
#
_cell.length_a   1.000
_cell.length_b   1.000
_cell.length_c   1.000
_cell.angle_alpha   90.00
_cell.angle_beta   90.00
_cell.angle_gamma   90.00
#
_symmetry.space_group_name_H-M   'P 1'
#
loop_
_entity.id
_entity.type
_entity.pdbx_description
1 polymer ?
#
loop_
_entity_poly.entity_id
_entity_poly.type
_entity_poly.pdbx_seq_one_letter_code
_entity_poly.pdbx_strand_id
1 'polypeptide(L)'
;MRKKRKRFLLIICYFSLLMFWHCKVEAKVAVWYLPHPDDETIGMADAIHTSVQNHINNYIIYFTKGGASQARHFLRGVDGKKYHLTKEELEQARINETLAALQVLGVGPENVLFFNFSEGNIPLQAAIRIISLYVNLFPDAIHSTVSYHDPHEDHKILAQALSAVNEIYKNRLTVRYYHVYIYNQKGPLPKNVATVSVKSPEIKRKAIDEYYKWEPTNGRYAVGAHSTPKLFEHAKTAEYEYIDMRSTTYRSMSKPASFRLFLNGLGLTYQITHRFSFGLDWEFNKQFYSSPRVEFSFPDRIPFIQTKGGMGFCGQNNLWHWLMGMELLDNYFCEYNFFCSGGGQIKLGVVSKW
;
A
#
# COMPACT_ATOMS: atom_id res chain seq x y z
N MET A 1 -8.19 -37.41 -34.66
CA MET A 1 -8.54 -36.12 -34.01
C MET A 1 -8.96 -36.21 -32.53
N ARG A 2 -9.76 -37.21 -32.11
CA ARG A 2 -10.30 -37.33 -30.73
C ARG A 2 -9.25 -37.44 -29.60
N LYS A 3 -8.11 -38.11 -29.85
CA LYS A 3 -7.00 -38.25 -28.87
C LYS A 3 -6.21 -36.95 -28.63
N LYS A 4 -6.03 -36.10 -29.66
CA LYS A 4 -5.36 -34.80 -29.54
C LYS A 4 -6.20 -33.80 -28.73
N ARG A 5 -7.53 -33.78 -28.91
CA ARG A 5 -8.47 -32.98 -28.10
C ARG A 5 -8.47 -33.36 -26.62
N LYS A 6 -8.41 -34.66 -26.28
CA LYS A 6 -8.36 -35.12 -24.88
C LYS A 6 -7.05 -34.73 -24.17
N ARG A 7 -5.91 -34.80 -24.86
CA ARG A 7 -4.60 -34.37 -24.31
C ARG A 7 -4.55 -32.85 -24.09
N PHE A 8 -5.13 -32.08 -25.00
CA PHE A 8 -5.21 -30.62 -24.86
C PHE A 8 -6.11 -30.20 -23.69
N LEU A 9 -7.26 -30.87 -23.50
CA LEU A 9 -8.15 -30.64 -22.35
C LEU A 9 -7.47 -30.96 -21.00
N LEU A 10 -6.69 -32.04 -20.94
CA LEU A 10 -5.94 -32.43 -19.74
C LEU A 10 -4.84 -31.42 -19.40
N ILE A 11 -4.14 -30.89 -20.39
CA ILE A 11 -3.14 -29.82 -20.20
C ILE A 11 -3.83 -28.56 -19.69
N ILE A 12 -5.00 -28.19 -20.24
CA ILE A 12 -5.79 -27.04 -19.77
C ILE A 12 -6.24 -27.24 -18.33
N CYS A 13 -6.85 -28.38 -17.98
CA CYS A 13 -7.27 -28.65 -16.61
C CYS A 13 -6.08 -28.62 -15.63
N TYR A 14 -4.91 -29.14 -16.03
CA TYR A 14 -3.70 -29.10 -15.22
C TYR A 14 -3.15 -27.67 -15.07
N PHE A 15 -3.18 -26.86 -16.13
CA PHE A 15 -2.80 -25.44 -16.08
C PHE A 15 -3.78 -24.61 -15.25
N SER A 16 -5.09 -24.87 -15.37
CA SER A 16 -6.13 -24.26 -14.55
C SER A 16 -5.98 -24.66 -13.08
N LEU A 17 -5.68 -25.92 -12.77
CA LEU A 17 -5.37 -26.39 -11.40
C LEU A 17 -4.10 -25.73 -10.85
N LEU A 18 -3.04 -25.58 -11.65
CA LEU A 18 -1.82 -24.86 -11.26
C LEU A 18 -2.06 -23.36 -11.04
N MET A 19 -2.91 -22.74 -11.86
CA MET A 19 -3.33 -21.33 -11.73
C MET A 19 -4.23 -21.11 -10.51
N PHE A 20 -5.14 -22.04 -10.21
CA PHE A 20 -5.94 -22.04 -8.98
C PHE A 20 -5.06 -22.26 -7.74
N TRP A 21 -4.04 -23.13 -7.82
CA TRP A 21 -3.05 -23.33 -6.75
C TRP A 21 -2.18 -22.09 -6.53
N HIS A 22 -1.86 -21.35 -7.60
CA HIS A 22 -1.10 -20.08 -7.54
C HIS A 22 -1.99 -18.86 -7.29
N CYS A 23 -3.29 -19.03 -7.15
CA CYS A 23 -4.20 -17.97 -6.73
C CYS A 23 -4.01 -17.73 -5.22
N LYS A 24 -2.85 -17.16 -4.85
CA LYS A 24 -2.63 -16.63 -3.52
C LYS A 24 -3.78 -15.68 -3.22
N VAL A 25 -4.50 -15.96 -2.14
CA VAL A 25 -5.44 -15.04 -1.49
C VAL A 25 -4.83 -13.63 -1.57
N GLU A 26 -5.64 -12.67 -2.01
CA GLU A 26 -5.21 -11.28 -2.11
C GLU A 26 -4.55 -10.85 -0.81
N ALA A 27 -3.30 -10.40 -0.89
CA ALA A 27 -2.68 -9.76 0.24
C ALA A 27 -3.40 -8.42 0.42
N LYS A 28 -4.22 -8.30 1.47
CA LYS A 28 -4.73 -7.01 1.91
C LYS A 28 -3.56 -6.04 2.01
N VAL A 29 -3.74 -4.78 1.67
CA VAL A 29 -2.66 -3.78 1.70
C VAL A 29 -2.90 -2.77 2.82
N ALA A 30 -1.83 -2.36 3.49
CA ALA A 30 -1.80 -1.17 4.33
C ALA A 30 -0.68 -0.24 3.87
N VAL A 31 -0.98 1.04 3.78
CA VAL A 31 -0.03 2.09 3.40
C VAL A 31 0.09 3.07 4.56
N TRP A 32 1.32 3.31 5.00
CA TRP A 32 1.65 4.13 6.15
C TRP A 32 2.42 5.36 5.67
N TYR A 33 1.82 6.54 5.76
CA TYR A 33 2.42 7.81 5.37
C TYR A 33 3.01 8.48 6.60
N LEU A 34 4.31 8.71 6.58
CA LEU A 34 5.05 9.16 7.75
C LEU A 34 5.87 10.39 7.41
N PRO A 35 5.88 11.42 8.27
CA PRO A 35 6.69 12.58 8.01
C PRO A 35 8.17 12.23 8.23
N HIS A 36 8.53 11.62 9.36
CA HIS A 36 9.92 11.40 9.76
C HIS A 36 10.24 9.93 10.10
N PRO A 37 11.52 9.51 10.02
CA PRO A 37 11.94 8.18 10.45
C PRO A 37 12.02 8.06 11.97
N ASP A 38 11.12 7.29 12.59
CA ASP A 38 10.91 7.01 14.04
C ASP A 38 9.42 7.07 14.42
N ASP A 39 8.63 7.90 13.74
CA ASP A 39 7.20 8.07 13.95
C ASP A 39 6.42 6.75 13.95
N GLU A 40 6.79 5.82 13.07
CA GLU A 40 6.16 4.51 12.95
C GLU A 40 6.42 3.64 14.16
N THR A 41 7.64 3.68 14.69
CA THR A 41 8.04 2.84 15.81
C THR A 41 7.50 3.40 17.13
N ILE A 42 7.45 4.72 17.24
CA ILE A 42 6.91 5.40 18.43
C ILE A 42 5.38 5.27 18.46
N GLY A 43 4.70 5.60 17.37
CA GLY A 43 3.23 5.71 17.32
C GLY A 43 2.49 4.43 16.92
N MET A 44 3.12 3.54 16.15
CA MET A 44 2.41 2.55 15.33
C MET A 44 3.06 1.15 15.28
N ALA A 45 4.07 0.87 16.10
CA ALA A 45 4.86 -0.36 16.03
C ALA A 45 4.01 -1.62 16.14
N ASP A 46 3.11 -1.68 17.12
CA ASP A 46 2.23 -2.83 17.34
C ASP A 46 1.16 -2.93 16.26
N ALA A 47 0.63 -1.80 15.79
CA ALA A 47 -0.31 -1.79 14.67
C ALA A 47 0.31 -2.31 13.37
N ILE A 48 1.55 -1.91 13.05
CA ILE A 48 2.31 -2.40 11.89
C ILE A 48 2.59 -3.90 12.06
N HIS A 49 3.09 -4.32 13.22
CA HIS A 49 3.38 -5.73 13.48
C HIS A 49 2.12 -6.59 13.38
N THR A 50 1.01 -6.14 14.00
CA THR A 50 -0.30 -6.79 13.90
C THR A 50 -0.77 -6.86 12.45
N SER A 51 -0.54 -5.82 11.65
CA SER A 51 -0.85 -5.82 10.22
C SER A 51 -0.08 -6.93 9.49
N VAL A 52 1.22 -7.06 9.75
CA VAL A 52 2.08 -8.12 9.20
C VAL A 52 1.59 -9.52 9.64
N GLN A 53 1.25 -9.71 10.92
CA GLN A 53 0.73 -10.98 11.44
C GLN A 53 -0.60 -11.38 10.79
N ASN A 54 -1.39 -10.41 10.33
CA ASN A 54 -2.62 -10.64 9.58
C ASN A 54 -2.39 -10.83 8.07
N HIS A 55 -1.14 -11.07 7.65
CA HIS A 55 -0.74 -11.25 6.26
C HIS A 55 -1.12 -10.08 5.34
N ILE A 56 -1.18 -8.87 5.91
CA ILE A 56 -1.36 -7.64 5.15
C ILE A 56 0.02 -7.21 4.61
N ASN A 57 0.09 -6.82 3.35
CA ASN A 57 1.29 -6.24 2.77
C ASN A 57 1.39 -4.76 3.19
N ASN A 58 2.51 -4.38 3.80
CA ASN A 58 2.67 -3.06 4.44
C ASN A 58 3.68 -2.21 3.68
N TYR A 59 3.23 -1.10 3.09
CA TYR A 59 4.08 -0.09 2.46
C TYR A 59 4.34 1.08 3.40
N ILE A 60 5.60 1.40 3.66
CA ILE A 60 6.00 2.45 4.60
C ILE A 60 6.63 3.61 3.82
N ILE A 61 5.95 4.76 3.83
CA ILE A 61 6.27 5.89 2.95
C ILE A 61 6.66 7.11 3.78
N TYR A 62 7.96 7.38 3.84
CA TYR A 62 8.51 8.54 4.52
C TYR A 62 8.60 9.75 3.60
N PHE A 63 8.15 10.90 4.06
CA PHE A 63 8.20 12.15 3.30
C PHE A 63 9.55 12.88 3.46
N THR A 64 10.24 12.67 4.58
CA THR A 64 11.59 13.19 4.79
C THR A 64 12.52 12.08 5.29
N LYS A 65 13.82 12.38 5.32
CA LYS A 65 14.85 11.51 5.91
C LYS A 65 15.27 11.93 7.32
N GLY A 66 14.59 12.93 7.90
CA GLY A 66 14.84 13.35 9.27
C GLY A 66 16.17 14.11 9.51
N GLY A 67 16.67 14.82 8.50
CA GLY A 67 17.98 15.47 8.54
C GLY A 67 18.08 16.78 9.33
N ALA A 68 16.97 17.33 9.87
CA ALA A 68 17.00 18.62 10.57
C ALA A 68 17.42 18.53 12.05
N SER A 69 17.53 17.32 12.61
CA SER A 69 17.92 17.13 14.00
C SER A 69 19.31 17.71 14.28
N GLN A 70 19.40 18.49 15.36
CA GLN A 70 20.67 19.04 15.84
C GLN A 70 21.56 17.96 16.48
N ALA A 71 21.04 16.74 16.68
CA ALA A 71 21.77 15.61 17.27
C ALA A 71 23.12 15.38 16.60
N ARG A 72 23.23 15.58 15.29
CA ARG A 72 24.48 15.48 14.52
C ARG A 72 25.67 16.25 15.10
N HIS A 73 25.43 17.27 15.92
CA HIS A 73 26.48 18.09 16.54
C HIS A 73 26.91 17.61 17.94
N PHE A 74 26.13 16.72 18.57
CA PHE A 74 26.32 16.32 19.97
C PHE A 74 26.18 14.81 20.23
N LEU A 75 26.23 13.97 19.20
CA LEU A 75 26.27 12.51 19.37
C LEU A 75 27.51 12.11 20.18
N ARG A 76 27.31 11.24 21.17
CA ARG A 76 28.37 10.68 22.00
C ARG A 76 28.32 9.18 21.96
N GLY A 77 29.45 8.56 21.63
CA GLY A 77 29.56 7.12 21.64
C GLY A 77 29.61 6.53 23.03
N VAL A 78 29.49 5.21 23.10
CA VAL A 78 29.63 4.44 24.34
C VAL A 78 31.00 4.62 25.00
N ASP A 79 32.01 5.02 24.22
CA ASP A 79 33.36 5.37 24.68
C ASP A 79 33.49 6.84 25.14
N GLY A 80 32.38 7.60 25.13
CA GLY A 80 32.31 9.01 25.50
C GLY A 80 32.81 9.98 24.41
N LYS A 81 33.33 9.48 23.28
CA LYS A 81 33.83 10.33 22.19
C LYS A 81 32.68 11.01 21.47
N LYS A 82 32.93 12.24 21.00
CA LYS A 82 31.98 12.99 20.17
C LYS A 82 32.07 12.52 18.72
N TYR A 83 30.92 12.35 18.11
CA TYR A 83 30.79 12.04 16.69
C TYR A 83 30.06 13.20 16.01
N HIS A 84 30.67 13.72 14.96
CA HIS A 84 30.10 14.78 14.15
C HIS A 84 29.70 14.18 12.81
N LEU A 85 28.40 14.22 12.52
CA LEU A 85 27.86 13.75 11.25
C LEU A 85 27.53 14.96 10.37
N THR A 86 27.77 14.82 9.08
CA THR A 86 27.16 15.66 8.05
C THR A 86 25.64 15.48 8.05
N LYS A 87 24.92 16.33 7.32
CA LYS A 87 23.47 16.17 7.19
C LYS A 87 23.13 14.83 6.52
N GLU A 88 23.87 14.50 5.47
CA GLU A 88 23.67 13.31 4.66
C GLU A 88 23.99 12.04 5.46
N GLU A 89 25.05 12.06 6.29
CA GLU A 89 25.37 10.96 7.20
C GLU A 89 24.31 10.78 8.29
N LEU A 90 23.75 11.87 8.83
CA LEU A 90 22.66 11.80 9.80
C LEU A 90 21.39 11.19 9.17
N GLU A 91 21.02 11.65 7.98
CA GLU A 91 19.88 11.11 7.23
C GLU A 91 20.05 9.61 6.96
N GLN A 92 21.24 9.21 6.50
CA GLN A 92 21.53 7.80 6.25
C GLN A 92 21.50 6.98 7.54
N ALA A 93 21.99 7.52 8.66
CA ALA A 93 21.93 6.86 9.95
C ALA A 93 20.49 6.63 10.43
N ARG A 94 19.62 7.65 10.30
CA ARG A 94 18.19 7.52 10.63
C ARG A 94 17.49 6.50 9.73
N ILE A 95 17.82 6.45 8.44
CA ILE A 95 17.32 5.42 7.51
C ILE A 95 17.73 4.03 8.00
N ASN A 96 19.01 3.83 8.36
CA ASN A 96 19.51 2.54 8.82
C ASN A 96 18.83 2.07 10.12
N GLU A 97 18.65 2.98 11.08
CA GLU A 97 17.94 2.71 12.35
C GLU A 97 16.48 2.32 12.08
N THR A 98 15.82 3.05 11.18
CA THR A 98 14.42 2.81 10.81
C THR A 98 14.21 1.50 10.08
N LEU A 99 15.06 1.17 9.10
CA LEU A 99 14.99 -0.11 8.40
C LEU A 99 15.23 -1.29 9.35
N ALA A 100 16.14 -1.15 10.32
CA ALA A 100 16.35 -2.16 11.34
C ALA A 100 15.11 -2.34 12.24
N ALA A 101 14.49 -1.24 12.67
CA ALA A 101 13.25 -1.29 13.46
C ALA A 101 12.10 -1.94 12.67
N LEU A 102 11.88 -1.52 11.43
CA LEU A 102 10.87 -2.10 10.53
C LEU A 102 11.10 -3.59 10.26
N GLN A 103 12.35 -4.02 10.15
CA GLN A 103 12.68 -5.44 10.00
C GLN A 103 12.23 -6.25 11.23
N VAL A 104 12.38 -5.71 12.44
CA VAL A 104 11.85 -6.34 13.67
C VAL A 104 10.32 -6.43 13.64
N LEU A 105 9.65 -5.43 13.09
CA LEU A 105 8.18 -5.42 12.92
C LEU A 105 7.71 -6.37 11.81
N GLY A 106 8.61 -6.88 10.97
CA GLY A 106 8.34 -7.82 9.89
C GLY A 106 8.14 -7.17 8.53
N VAL A 107 8.58 -5.93 8.35
CA VAL A 107 8.55 -5.20 7.07
C VAL A 107 9.94 -5.18 6.45
N GLY A 108 10.09 -5.74 5.25
CA GLY A 108 11.33 -5.72 4.49
C GLY A 108 11.60 -4.36 3.81
N PRO A 109 12.87 -4.01 3.54
CA PRO A 109 13.25 -2.74 2.93
C PRO A 109 12.66 -2.51 1.55
N GLU A 110 12.29 -3.56 0.83
CA GLU A 110 11.61 -3.50 -0.47
C GLU A 110 10.23 -2.82 -0.43
N ASN A 111 9.62 -2.72 0.75
CA ASN A 111 8.33 -2.06 0.95
C ASN A 111 8.46 -0.67 1.58
N VAL A 112 9.68 -0.13 1.69
CA VAL A 112 9.96 1.15 2.35
C VAL A 112 10.45 2.17 1.32
N LEU A 113 9.87 3.36 1.31
CA LEU A 113 10.25 4.46 0.42
C LEU A 113 10.54 5.73 1.23
N PHE A 114 11.63 6.41 0.89
CA PHE A 114 11.99 7.71 1.46
C PHE A 114 12.00 8.79 0.37
N PHE A 115 11.16 9.81 0.53
CA PHE A 115 11.27 11.05 -0.22
C PHE A 115 12.28 12.00 0.44
N ASN A 116 12.70 13.01 -0.30
CA ASN A 116 13.70 13.98 0.13
C ASN A 116 13.08 15.38 0.28
N PHE A 117 11.88 15.48 0.86
CA PHE A 117 11.31 16.79 1.20
C PHE A 117 12.04 17.40 2.40
N SER A 118 12.09 18.73 2.43
CA SER A 118 12.63 19.46 3.58
C SER A 118 11.74 19.30 4.80
N GLU A 119 12.32 18.88 5.91
CA GLU A 119 11.67 18.78 7.22
C GLU A 119 11.14 20.15 7.68
N GLY A 120 9.91 20.16 8.20
CA GLY A 120 9.13 21.36 8.52
C GLY A 120 8.51 22.06 7.31
N ASN A 121 8.69 21.55 6.09
CA ASN A 121 8.20 22.16 4.86
C ASN A 121 7.79 21.11 3.80
N ILE A 122 7.10 20.04 4.23
CA ILE A 122 6.51 19.09 3.28
C ILE A 122 5.43 19.82 2.44
N PRO A 123 5.52 19.83 1.09
CA PRO A 123 4.51 20.51 0.30
C PRO A 123 3.18 19.73 0.31
N LEU A 124 2.11 20.34 0.83
CA LEU A 124 0.78 19.72 0.92
C LEU A 124 0.30 19.12 -0.41
N GLN A 125 0.49 19.83 -1.53
CA GLN A 125 0.08 19.35 -2.86
C GLN A 125 0.89 18.13 -3.33
N ALA A 126 2.16 18.02 -2.92
CA ALA A 126 2.95 16.82 -3.21
C ALA A 126 2.46 15.63 -2.37
N ALA A 127 2.14 15.86 -1.09
CA ALA A 127 1.54 14.84 -0.23
C ALA A 127 0.20 14.33 -0.76
N ILE A 128 -0.70 15.22 -1.18
CA ILE A 128 -1.98 14.84 -1.80
C ILE A 128 -1.76 13.96 -3.03
N ARG A 129 -0.81 14.31 -3.92
CA ARG A 129 -0.51 13.51 -5.12
C ARG A 129 0.04 12.13 -4.78
N ILE A 130 0.97 12.04 -3.82
CA ILE A 130 1.57 10.75 -3.40
C ILE A 130 0.52 9.87 -2.74
N ILE A 131 -0.30 10.41 -1.83
CA ILE A 131 -1.38 9.65 -1.19
C ILE A 131 -2.39 9.19 -2.26
N SER A 132 -2.79 10.08 -3.18
CA SER A 132 -3.71 9.74 -4.27
C SER A 132 -3.16 8.63 -5.17
N LEU A 133 -1.85 8.61 -5.43
CA LEU A 133 -1.20 7.52 -6.16
C LEU A 133 -1.45 6.17 -5.47
N TYR A 134 -1.17 6.08 -4.16
CA TYR A 134 -1.34 4.84 -3.41
C TYR A 134 -2.82 4.45 -3.21
N VAL A 135 -3.73 5.42 -3.07
CA VAL A 135 -5.19 5.15 -3.03
C VAL A 135 -5.67 4.60 -4.37
N ASN A 136 -5.15 5.08 -5.49
CA ASN A 136 -5.50 4.53 -6.81
C ASN A 136 -4.90 3.14 -7.04
N LEU A 137 -3.65 2.92 -6.62
CA LEU A 137 -3.02 1.60 -6.69
C LEU A 137 -3.71 0.57 -5.79
N PHE A 138 -4.18 1.00 -4.61
CA PHE A 138 -4.76 0.11 -3.60
C PHE A 138 -6.05 0.71 -3.01
N PRO A 139 -7.18 0.71 -3.75
CA PRO A 139 -8.42 1.36 -3.32
C PRO A 139 -9.06 0.72 -2.08
N ASP A 140 -8.74 -0.55 -1.80
CA ASP A 140 -9.21 -1.30 -0.63
C ASP A 140 -8.20 -1.32 0.52
N ALA A 141 -7.10 -0.55 0.43
CA ALA A 141 -6.08 -0.53 1.45
C ALA A 141 -6.51 0.22 2.72
N ILE A 142 -5.82 -0.09 3.81
CA ILE A 142 -5.83 0.72 5.02
C ILE A 142 -4.79 1.83 4.84
N HIS A 143 -5.23 3.08 4.85
CA HIS A 143 -4.39 4.25 4.72
C HIS A 143 -4.16 4.89 6.09
N SER A 144 -2.93 4.79 6.61
CA SER A 144 -2.59 5.29 7.94
C SER A 144 -1.61 6.44 7.85
N THR A 145 -1.73 7.42 8.73
CA THR A 145 -0.77 8.51 8.91
C THR A 145 -0.78 8.97 10.36
N VAL A 146 0.06 9.93 10.70
CA VAL A 146 0.06 10.63 11.99
C VAL A 146 -1.14 11.56 12.18
N SER A 147 -1.45 11.93 13.42
CA SER A 147 -2.61 12.75 13.79
C SER A 147 -2.44 14.23 13.44
N TYR A 148 -3.55 14.88 13.07
CA TYR A 148 -3.60 16.34 12.92
C TYR A 148 -3.40 17.08 14.25
N HIS A 149 -3.60 16.40 15.37
CA HIS A 149 -3.46 16.98 16.70
C HIS A 149 -2.05 16.83 17.28
N ASP A 150 -1.13 16.18 16.56
CA ASP A 150 0.29 16.23 16.93
C ASP A 150 0.83 17.67 16.74
N PRO A 151 1.76 18.11 17.60
CA PRO A 151 2.24 19.50 17.59
C PRO A 151 3.06 19.85 16.34
N HIS A 152 3.67 18.86 15.69
CA HIS A 152 4.59 19.07 14.57
C HIS A 152 3.87 19.39 13.26
N GLU A 153 4.29 20.43 12.54
CA GLU A 153 3.63 20.88 11.31
C GLU A 153 3.59 19.82 10.20
N ASP A 154 4.69 19.10 9.98
CA ASP A 154 4.71 17.98 9.02
C ASP A 154 3.66 16.90 9.33
N HIS A 155 3.32 16.65 10.61
CA HIS A 155 2.26 15.71 10.98
C HIS A 155 0.90 16.23 10.54
N LYS A 156 0.64 17.53 10.79
CA LYS A 156 -0.60 18.20 10.37
C LYS A 156 -0.76 18.19 8.87
N ILE A 157 0.32 18.42 8.11
CA ILE A 157 0.31 18.41 6.64
C ILE A 157 -0.08 17.04 6.10
N LEU A 158 0.50 15.95 6.61
CA LEU A 158 0.14 14.61 6.13
C LEU A 158 -1.27 14.20 6.56
N ALA A 159 -1.69 14.56 7.77
CA ALA A 159 -3.06 14.34 8.22
C ALA A 159 -4.08 15.09 7.33
N GLN A 160 -3.77 16.35 6.98
CA GLN A 160 -4.57 17.16 6.07
C GLN A 160 -4.59 16.57 4.66
N ALA A 161 -3.46 16.12 4.14
CA ALA A 161 -3.37 15.51 2.82
C ALA A 161 -4.22 14.24 2.72
N LEU A 162 -4.14 13.34 3.72
CA LEU A 162 -4.98 12.13 3.75
C LEU A 162 -6.46 12.47 3.89
N SER A 163 -6.81 13.47 4.71
CA SER A 163 -8.20 13.93 4.85
C SER A 163 -8.75 14.46 3.53
N ALA A 164 -8.00 15.32 2.84
CA ALA A 164 -8.39 15.87 1.54
C ALA A 164 -8.59 14.78 0.48
N VAL A 165 -7.70 13.78 0.45
CA VAL A 165 -7.89 12.62 -0.43
C VAL A 165 -9.14 11.83 -0.03
N ASN A 166 -9.35 11.53 1.24
CA ASN A 166 -10.54 10.81 1.68
C ASN A 166 -11.86 11.55 1.32
N GLU A 167 -11.88 12.88 1.41
CA GLU A 167 -13.00 13.72 0.99
C GLU A 167 -13.30 13.60 -0.51
N ILE A 168 -12.26 13.58 -1.37
CA ILE A 168 -12.41 13.35 -2.83
C ILE A 168 -13.11 12.01 -3.09
N TYR A 169 -12.80 10.98 -2.30
CA TYR A 169 -13.43 9.66 -2.37
C TYR A 169 -14.71 9.55 -1.51
N LYS A 170 -15.32 10.69 -1.14
CA LYS A 170 -16.57 10.78 -0.39
C LYS A 170 -16.54 10.02 0.94
N ASN A 171 -15.41 10.06 1.64
CA ASN A 171 -15.17 9.41 2.93
C ASN A 171 -15.37 7.89 2.91
N ARG A 172 -15.02 7.26 1.78
CA ARG A 172 -15.14 5.80 1.60
C ARG A 172 -13.85 5.04 1.90
N LEU A 173 -12.71 5.73 2.07
CA LEU A 173 -11.44 5.08 2.39
C LEU A 173 -11.43 4.57 3.84
N THR A 174 -10.63 3.53 4.07
CA THR A 174 -10.26 3.10 5.42
C THR A 174 -9.06 3.91 5.87
N VAL A 175 -9.24 4.87 6.78
CA VAL A 175 -8.20 5.79 7.24
C VAL A 175 -7.93 5.68 8.74
N ARG A 176 -6.66 5.79 9.14
CA ARG A 176 -6.25 5.85 10.55
C ARG A 176 -5.26 6.98 10.79
N TYR A 177 -5.41 7.64 11.92
CA TYR A 177 -4.56 8.75 12.33
C TYR A 177 -3.96 8.44 13.71
N TYR A 178 -2.67 8.16 13.80
CA TYR A 178 -1.99 7.79 15.04
C TYR A 178 -1.30 8.98 15.70
N HIS A 179 -1.31 9.05 17.03
CA HIS A 179 -0.58 10.06 17.77
C HIS A 179 0.83 9.58 18.10
N VAL A 180 1.83 10.39 17.74
CA VAL A 180 3.22 10.11 18.05
C VAL A 180 3.65 10.82 19.33
N TYR A 181 3.25 12.09 19.52
CA TYR A 181 3.75 12.90 20.63
C TYR A 181 2.94 12.80 21.93
N ILE A 182 1.80 12.10 21.90
CA ILE A 182 0.91 11.98 23.06
C ILE A 182 1.57 11.28 24.26
N TYR A 183 2.59 10.45 24.04
CA TYR A 183 3.34 9.82 25.13
C TYR A 183 4.08 10.83 26.02
N ASN A 184 4.33 12.04 25.54
CA ASN A 184 4.91 13.12 26.36
C ASN A 184 3.87 14.00 27.05
N GLN A 185 2.58 13.80 26.77
CA GLN A 185 1.51 14.57 27.39
C GLN A 185 1.36 14.20 28.86
N LYS A 186 1.16 15.22 29.71
CA LYS A 186 0.77 15.04 31.11
C LYS A 186 -0.73 15.30 31.25
N GLY A 187 -1.40 14.52 32.08
CA GLY A 187 -2.82 14.68 32.38
C GLY A 187 -3.73 13.73 31.59
N PRO A 188 -5.06 13.95 31.63
CA PRO A 188 -6.02 13.06 31.02
C PRO A 188 -5.90 13.05 29.48
N LEU A 189 -6.28 11.92 28.87
CA LEU A 189 -6.33 11.80 27.42
C LEU A 189 -7.35 12.80 26.83
N PRO A 190 -7.03 13.45 25.69
CA PRO A 190 -8.00 14.29 25.00
C PRO A 190 -9.23 13.50 24.55
N LYS A 191 -10.41 14.14 24.56
CA LYS A 191 -11.70 13.48 24.27
C LYS A 191 -11.80 12.87 22.87
N ASN A 192 -10.99 13.34 21.92
CA ASN A 192 -10.96 12.90 20.53
C ASN A 192 -9.95 11.76 20.27
N VAL A 193 -9.33 11.22 21.31
CA VAL A 193 -8.33 10.15 21.23
C VAL A 193 -8.91 8.84 21.72
N ALA A 194 -8.73 7.78 20.94
CA ALA A 194 -9.00 6.41 21.34
C ALA A 194 -7.68 5.66 21.61
N THR A 195 -7.73 4.71 22.54
CA THR A 195 -6.63 3.80 22.83
C THR A 195 -6.77 2.50 22.05
N VAL A 196 -5.64 1.94 21.63
CA VAL A 196 -5.53 0.64 20.99
C VAL A 196 -4.55 -0.18 21.81
N SER A 197 -5.02 -1.26 22.45
CA SER A 197 -4.15 -2.11 23.26
C SER A 197 -3.03 -2.72 22.43
N VAL A 198 -1.81 -2.59 22.92
CA VAL A 198 -0.61 -3.22 22.35
C VAL A 198 -0.69 -4.73 22.59
N LYS A 199 -0.63 -5.52 21.51
CA LYS A 199 -0.75 -6.99 21.54
C LYS A 199 0.58 -7.71 21.68
N SER A 200 1.63 -7.14 21.12
CA SER A 200 2.99 -7.70 21.08
C SER A 200 4.00 -6.70 21.69
N PRO A 201 3.89 -6.38 23.00
CA PRO A 201 4.72 -5.38 23.65
C PRO A 201 6.22 -5.69 23.57
N GLU A 202 6.60 -6.97 23.56
CA GLU A 202 7.98 -7.41 23.39
C GLU A 202 8.55 -7.11 22.00
N ILE A 203 7.73 -7.18 20.94
CA ILE A 203 8.15 -6.83 19.58
C ILE A 203 8.27 -5.32 19.43
N LYS A 204 7.29 -4.56 19.95
CA LYS A 204 7.37 -3.09 20.03
C LYS A 204 8.65 -2.65 20.75
N ARG A 205 8.96 -3.27 21.90
CA ARG A 205 10.18 -2.97 22.65
C ARG A 205 11.46 -3.25 21.84
N LYS A 206 11.52 -4.40 21.15
CA LYS A 206 12.67 -4.75 20.30
C LYS A 206 12.85 -3.77 19.14
N ALA A 207 11.76 -3.33 18.50
CA ALA A 207 11.83 -2.33 17.44
C ALA A 207 12.35 -0.98 17.97
N ILE A 208 11.87 -0.56 19.14
CA ILE A 208 12.39 0.64 19.82
C ILE A 208 13.88 0.48 20.18
N ASP A 209 14.31 -0.70 20.63
CA ASP A 209 15.72 -0.97 20.97
C ASP A 209 16.67 -0.77 19.77
N GLU A 210 16.19 -0.89 18.53
CA GLU A 210 17.00 -0.58 17.34
C GLU A 210 17.42 0.90 17.30
N TYR A 211 16.64 1.84 17.84
CA TYR A 211 17.02 3.25 17.92
C TYR A 211 18.02 3.57 19.03
N TYR A 212 18.33 2.60 19.90
CA TYR A 212 19.34 2.74 20.96
C TYR A 212 20.68 2.09 20.60
N LYS A 213 20.77 1.36 19.47
CA LYS A 213 22.00 0.67 19.08
C LYS A 213 23.06 1.65 18.59
N TRP A 214 24.23 1.56 19.20
CA TRP A 214 25.43 2.30 18.82
C TRP A 214 26.38 1.38 18.02
N GLU A 215 26.27 1.42 16.69
CA GLU A 215 27.08 0.60 15.77
C GLU A 215 27.60 1.47 14.60
N PRO A 216 28.59 2.37 14.83
CA PRO A 216 29.06 3.30 13.79
C PRO A 216 29.57 2.62 12.52
N THR A 217 30.13 1.41 12.61
CA THR A 217 30.59 0.62 11.44
C THR A 217 29.45 0.22 10.51
N ASN A 218 28.22 0.15 11.04
CA ASN A 218 26.99 -0.12 10.29
C ASN A 218 26.21 1.17 10.00
N GLY A 219 26.81 2.34 10.26
CA GLY A 219 26.16 3.63 10.11
C GLY A 219 24.98 3.83 11.07
N ARG A 220 25.04 3.30 12.30
CA ARG A 220 24.00 3.47 13.33
C ARG A 220 24.59 4.18 14.54
N TYR A 221 23.95 5.26 14.98
CA TYR A 221 24.52 6.16 15.99
C TYR A 221 23.52 6.46 17.11
N ALA A 222 22.48 5.64 17.25
CA ALA A 222 21.37 5.87 18.15
C ALA A 222 20.79 7.29 18.01
N VAL A 223 20.65 7.78 16.77
CA VAL A 223 20.25 9.16 16.47
C VAL A 223 18.86 9.44 17.03
N GLY A 224 17.92 8.50 16.85
CA GLY A 224 16.58 8.62 17.41
C GLY A 224 16.61 8.78 18.93
N ALA A 225 17.30 7.88 19.64
CA ALA A 225 17.41 7.93 21.10
C ALA A 225 18.11 9.20 21.62
N HIS A 226 19.07 9.76 20.88
CA HIS A 226 19.70 11.04 21.24
C HIS A 226 18.80 12.25 20.96
N SER A 227 17.93 12.16 19.94
CA SER A 227 17.08 13.27 19.53
C SER A 227 15.82 13.40 20.40
N THR A 228 15.18 12.27 20.72
CA THR A 228 13.86 12.24 21.38
C THR A 228 13.78 11.16 22.50
N PRO A 229 14.75 11.08 23.43
CA PRO A 229 14.88 9.96 24.37
C PRO A 229 13.61 9.68 25.19
N LYS A 230 12.98 10.72 25.73
CA LYS A 230 11.78 10.59 26.56
C LYS A 230 10.60 9.97 25.80
N LEU A 231 10.47 10.30 24.52
CA LEU A 231 9.36 9.81 23.71
C LEU A 231 9.51 8.31 23.47
N PHE A 232 10.72 7.86 23.15
CA PHE A 232 11.05 6.44 23.06
C PHE A 232 10.85 5.72 24.40
N GLU A 233 11.33 6.27 25.53
CA GLU A 233 11.16 5.66 26.86
C GLU A 233 9.69 5.45 27.23
N HIS A 234 8.86 6.46 27.01
CA HIS A 234 7.43 6.37 27.28
C HIS A 234 6.72 5.42 26.30
N ALA A 235 7.02 5.49 25.00
CA ALA A 235 6.43 4.59 24.00
C ALA A 235 6.80 3.12 24.26
N LYS A 236 8.02 2.85 24.76
CA LYS A 236 8.54 1.51 25.05
C LYS A 236 7.78 0.78 26.15
N THR A 237 7.22 1.53 27.10
CA THR A 237 6.51 0.99 28.27
C THR A 237 5.00 1.14 28.17
N ALA A 238 4.50 1.81 27.12
CA ALA A 238 3.09 2.05 26.95
C ALA A 238 2.31 0.78 26.57
N GLU A 239 1.23 0.53 27.30
CA GLU A 239 0.27 -0.56 27.04
C GLU A 239 -0.68 -0.27 25.87
N TYR A 240 -0.70 0.98 25.40
CA TYR A 240 -1.59 1.45 24.34
C TYR A 240 -0.82 2.23 23.27
N GLU A 241 -1.30 2.10 22.04
CA GLU A 241 -1.14 3.09 20.97
C GLU A 241 -2.38 3.99 20.93
N TYR A 242 -2.27 5.15 20.29
CA TYR A 242 -3.29 6.18 20.36
C TYR A 242 -3.69 6.61 18.95
N ILE A 243 -4.99 6.65 18.68
CA ILE A 243 -5.53 7.05 17.38
C ILE A 243 -6.60 8.13 17.52
N ASP A 244 -6.81 8.95 16.50
CA ASP A 244 -7.97 9.83 16.45
C ASP A 244 -9.26 8.99 16.38
N MET A 245 -10.31 9.37 17.12
CA MET A 245 -11.63 8.74 17.07
C MET A 245 -12.31 8.79 15.69
N ARG A 246 -11.91 9.74 14.82
CA ARG A 246 -12.40 9.84 13.44
C ARG A 246 -11.85 8.76 12.50
N SER A 247 -10.91 7.94 12.97
CA SER A 247 -10.37 6.81 12.20
C SER A 247 -11.51 5.86 11.80
N THR A 248 -11.57 5.48 10.52
CA THR A 248 -12.67 4.68 10.00
C THR A 248 -12.37 3.19 10.15
N THR A 249 -13.42 2.40 10.43
CA THR A 249 -13.35 0.94 10.34
C THR A 249 -13.28 0.50 8.88
N TYR A 250 -12.63 -0.64 8.63
CA TYR A 250 -12.43 -1.18 7.28
C TYR A 250 -13.71 -1.18 6.44
N ARG A 251 -13.66 -0.46 5.32
CA ARG A 251 -14.69 -0.41 4.27
C ARG A 251 -14.04 -0.77 2.96
N SER A 252 -14.40 -1.93 2.39
CA SER A 252 -13.99 -2.27 1.03
C SER A 252 -14.73 -1.33 0.06
N MET A 253 -13.96 -0.69 -0.82
CA MET A 253 -14.40 0.14 -1.93
C MET A 253 -14.33 -0.62 -3.26
N SER A 254 -14.78 -1.89 -3.32
CA SER A 254 -14.91 -2.55 -4.62
C SER A 254 -15.97 -1.79 -5.44
N LYS A 255 -15.55 -1.05 -6.48
CA LYS A 255 -16.43 -0.54 -7.54
C LYS A 255 -16.85 -1.73 -8.38
N PRO A 256 -18.05 -2.30 -8.17
CA PRO A 256 -18.33 -3.63 -8.65
C PRO A 256 -18.66 -3.63 -10.14
N ALA A 257 -18.73 -2.47 -10.80
CA ALA A 257 -19.03 -2.38 -12.22
C ALA A 257 -18.05 -1.47 -12.98
N SER A 258 -17.75 -1.83 -14.22
CA SER A 258 -17.05 -0.96 -15.16
C SER A 258 -17.68 -1.00 -16.55
N PHE A 259 -17.61 0.14 -17.22
CA PHE A 259 -17.99 0.29 -18.61
C PHE A 259 -16.73 0.33 -19.48
N ARG A 260 -16.72 -0.44 -20.56
CA ARG A 260 -15.62 -0.50 -21.53
C ARG A 260 -16.13 0.06 -22.85
N LEU A 261 -15.37 0.96 -23.46
CA LEU A 261 -15.60 1.42 -24.82
C LEU A 261 -14.39 1.04 -25.66
N PHE A 262 -14.60 0.39 -26.79
CA PHE A 262 -13.53 0.00 -27.70
C PHE A 262 -13.92 0.24 -29.15
N LEU A 263 -12.92 0.22 -30.04
CA LEU A 263 -13.04 0.67 -31.45
C LEU A 263 -14.27 0.16 -32.20
N ASN A 264 -14.75 -1.05 -31.88
CA ASN A 264 -15.84 -1.72 -32.57
C ASN A 264 -16.96 -2.20 -31.63
N GLY A 265 -17.07 -1.63 -30.43
CA GLY A 265 -18.10 -2.05 -29.49
C GLY A 265 -18.03 -1.42 -28.10
N LEU A 266 -18.89 -1.92 -27.22
CA LEU A 266 -18.94 -1.54 -25.81
C LEU A 266 -19.07 -2.78 -24.94
N GLY A 267 -18.69 -2.66 -23.67
CA GLY A 267 -18.76 -3.75 -22.72
C GLY A 267 -19.16 -3.29 -21.35
N LEU A 268 -19.84 -4.17 -20.62
CA LEU A 268 -20.07 -4.03 -19.19
C LEU A 268 -19.25 -5.11 -18.49
N THR A 269 -18.60 -4.75 -17.39
CA THR A 269 -17.86 -5.70 -16.54
C THR A 269 -18.40 -5.56 -15.13
N TYR A 270 -18.72 -6.69 -14.49
CA TYR A 270 -19.04 -6.77 -13.09
C TYR A 270 -17.93 -7.50 -12.35
N GLN A 271 -17.35 -6.84 -11.35
CA GLN A 271 -16.30 -7.37 -10.51
C GLN A 271 -16.94 -8.21 -9.40
N ILE A 272 -16.78 -9.53 -9.50
CA ILE A 272 -17.30 -10.51 -8.53
C ILE A 272 -16.38 -10.55 -7.31
N THR A 273 -15.07 -10.45 -7.55
CA THR A 273 -14.03 -10.24 -6.54
C THR A 273 -12.97 -9.29 -7.11
N HIS A 274 -12.08 -8.73 -6.31
CA HIS A 274 -10.99 -7.85 -6.79
C HIS A 274 -10.19 -8.43 -7.99
N ARG A 275 -10.06 -9.76 -8.10
CA ARG A 275 -9.38 -10.43 -9.22
C ARG A 275 -10.30 -11.02 -10.27
N PHE A 276 -11.56 -11.25 -9.96
CA PHE A 276 -12.45 -11.99 -10.84
C PHE A 276 -13.57 -11.10 -11.31
N SER A 277 -13.68 -10.96 -12.63
CA SER A 277 -14.78 -10.23 -13.26
C SER A 277 -15.55 -11.09 -14.24
N PHE A 278 -16.84 -10.84 -14.29
CA PHE A 278 -17.70 -11.28 -15.36
C PHE A 278 -17.95 -10.11 -16.30
N GLY A 279 -17.89 -10.31 -17.60
CA GLY A 279 -18.10 -9.26 -18.58
C GLY A 279 -19.07 -9.67 -19.67
N LEU A 280 -19.68 -8.67 -20.30
CA LEU A 280 -20.49 -8.82 -21.49
C LEU A 280 -20.05 -7.74 -22.48
N ASP A 281 -19.54 -8.15 -23.64
CA ASP A 281 -19.22 -7.24 -24.75
C ASP A 281 -20.30 -7.29 -25.82
N TRP A 282 -20.56 -6.15 -26.45
CA TRP A 282 -21.38 -6.01 -27.65
C TRP A 282 -20.54 -5.43 -28.78
N GLU A 283 -20.43 -6.17 -29.89
CA GLU A 283 -19.66 -5.75 -31.06
C GLU A 283 -20.55 -5.30 -32.22
N PHE A 284 -20.20 -4.18 -32.85
CA PHE A 284 -21.03 -3.54 -33.88
C PHE A 284 -20.73 -4.00 -35.31
N ASN A 285 -19.52 -4.50 -35.57
CA ASN A 285 -19.06 -4.76 -36.95
C ASN A 285 -19.56 -6.07 -37.58
N LYS A 286 -20.26 -6.93 -36.85
CA LYS A 286 -20.73 -8.23 -37.36
C LYS A 286 -22.02 -8.66 -36.64
N GLN A 287 -23.19 -8.14 -37.04
CA GLN A 287 -24.50 -8.53 -36.48
C GLN A 287 -24.51 -8.54 -34.93
N PHE A 288 -24.75 -7.38 -34.30
CA PHE A 288 -24.96 -7.21 -32.84
C PHE A 288 -25.03 -8.52 -32.03
N TYR A 289 -23.90 -8.98 -31.50
CA TYR A 289 -23.87 -10.17 -30.65
C TYR A 289 -23.19 -9.86 -29.33
N SER A 290 -23.69 -10.50 -28.28
CA SER A 290 -23.12 -10.41 -26.95
C SER A 290 -22.09 -11.52 -26.74
N SER A 291 -20.94 -11.16 -26.15
CA SER A 291 -19.89 -12.11 -25.79
C SER A 291 -19.71 -12.11 -24.28
N PRO A 292 -20.32 -13.06 -23.55
CA PRO A 292 -20.02 -13.22 -22.15
C PRO A 292 -18.58 -13.66 -21.97
N ARG A 293 -17.93 -13.12 -20.94
CA ARG A 293 -16.55 -13.46 -20.59
C ARG A 293 -16.36 -13.53 -19.09
N VAL A 294 -15.34 -14.26 -18.72
CA VAL A 294 -14.81 -14.34 -17.38
C VAL A 294 -13.34 -13.95 -17.44
N GLU A 295 -12.95 -13.01 -16.59
CA GLU A 295 -11.59 -12.48 -16.55
C GLU A 295 -11.00 -12.62 -15.15
N PHE A 296 -9.70 -12.80 -15.14
CA PHE A 296 -8.85 -12.87 -13.96
C PHE A 296 -7.75 -11.81 -14.08
N SER A 297 -7.66 -10.91 -13.11
CA SER A 297 -6.56 -9.96 -12.95
C SER A 297 -5.37 -10.66 -12.27
N PHE A 298 -4.17 -10.52 -12.82
CA PHE A 298 -2.96 -11.05 -12.20
C PHE A 298 -2.36 -10.05 -11.19
N PRO A 299 -1.55 -10.48 -10.22
CA PRO A 299 -0.92 -9.55 -9.27
C PRO A 299 -0.07 -8.49 -9.98
N ASP A 300 -0.21 -7.23 -9.58
CA ASP A 300 0.56 -6.12 -10.13
C ASP A 300 2.04 -6.29 -9.85
N ARG A 301 2.84 -6.43 -10.92
CA ARG A 301 4.30 -6.47 -10.86
C ARG A 301 4.95 -5.23 -11.45
N ILE A 302 4.18 -4.42 -12.18
CA ILE A 302 4.63 -3.22 -12.86
C ILE A 302 3.67 -2.09 -12.49
N PRO A 303 4.15 -0.95 -11.97
CA PRO A 303 3.29 0.18 -11.66
C PRO A 303 2.41 0.57 -12.85
N PHE A 304 1.15 0.88 -12.57
CA PHE A 304 0.16 1.34 -13.55
C PHE A 304 -0.29 0.32 -14.60
N ILE A 305 0.21 -0.91 -14.59
CA ILE A 305 -0.14 -1.95 -15.56
C ILE A 305 -0.77 -3.15 -14.85
N GLN A 306 -2.09 -3.29 -14.98
CA GLN A 306 -2.83 -4.44 -14.50
C GLN A 306 -2.98 -5.46 -15.63
N THR A 307 -2.27 -6.59 -15.55
CA THR A 307 -2.40 -7.67 -16.54
C THR A 307 -3.62 -8.54 -16.25
N LYS A 308 -4.29 -9.02 -17.31
CA LYS A 308 -5.53 -9.81 -17.23
C LYS A 308 -5.48 -11.01 -18.17
N GLY A 309 -6.16 -12.08 -17.78
CA GLY A 309 -6.35 -13.28 -18.60
C GLY A 309 -7.74 -13.87 -18.38
N GLY A 310 -8.27 -14.62 -19.33
CA GLY A 310 -9.62 -15.15 -19.18
C GLY A 310 -10.11 -15.94 -20.37
N MET A 311 -11.41 -16.17 -20.39
CA MET A 311 -12.10 -16.84 -21.49
C MET A 311 -13.44 -16.17 -21.77
N GLY A 312 -13.87 -16.23 -23.03
CA GLY A 312 -15.19 -15.79 -23.43
C GLY A 312 -15.78 -16.68 -24.50
N PHE A 313 -17.05 -16.44 -24.79
CA PHE A 313 -17.82 -17.18 -25.77
C PHE A 313 -18.45 -16.22 -26.78
N CYS A 314 -18.12 -16.41 -28.06
CA CYS A 314 -18.72 -15.67 -29.16
C CYS A 314 -19.97 -16.42 -29.65
N GLY A 315 -21.15 -15.86 -29.34
CA GLY A 315 -22.44 -16.45 -29.71
C GLY A 315 -22.69 -16.57 -31.21
N GLN A 316 -22.11 -15.67 -32.03
CA GLN A 316 -22.32 -15.67 -33.49
C GLN A 316 -21.74 -16.92 -34.17
N ASN A 317 -20.56 -17.35 -33.74
CA ASN A 317 -19.82 -18.45 -34.38
C ASN A 317 -19.77 -19.72 -33.52
N ASN A 318 -20.41 -19.72 -32.34
CA ASN A 318 -20.28 -20.77 -31.31
C ASN A 318 -18.81 -21.11 -30.98
N LEU A 319 -17.98 -20.07 -30.88
CA LEU A 319 -16.54 -20.21 -30.64
C LEU A 319 -16.16 -19.72 -29.25
N TRP A 320 -15.42 -20.57 -28.55
CA TRP A 320 -14.67 -20.16 -27.37
C TRP A 320 -13.44 -19.36 -27.78
N HIS A 321 -13.10 -18.35 -26.98
CA HIS A 321 -11.85 -17.64 -27.10
C HIS A 321 -11.18 -17.50 -25.73
N TRP A 322 -9.85 -17.45 -25.75
CA TRP A 322 -9.05 -17.01 -24.62
C TRP A 322 -8.77 -15.53 -24.78
N LEU A 323 -8.75 -14.79 -23.68
CA LEU A 323 -8.37 -13.39 -23.68
C LEU A 323 -7.11 -13.20 -22.84
N MET A 324 -6.23 -12.32 -23.30
CA MET A 324 -5.09 -11.83 -22.55
C MET A 324 -4.98 -10.34 -22.79
N GLY A 325 -4.85 -9.55 -21.74
CA GLY A 325 -4.84 -8.11 -21.85
C GLY A 325 -4.12 -7.41 -20.73
N MET A 326 -4.07 -6.10 -20.84
CA MET A 326 -3.53 -5.21 -19.83
C MET A 326 -4.42 -3.96 -19.74
N GLU A 327 -4.59 -3.47 -18.52
CA GLU A 327 -5.13 -2.15 -18.25
C GLU A 327 -4.02 -1.21 -17.82
N LEU A 328 -3.96 -0.03 -18.42
CA LEU A 328 -3.00 1.02 -18.14
C LEU A 328 -3.71 2.19 -17.44
N LEU A 329 -3.16 2.63 -16.30
CA LEU A 329 -3.68 3.76 -15.53
C LEU A 329 -5.18 3.65 -15.19
N ASP A 330 -5.68 2.42 -15.06
CA ASP A 330 -7.10 2.07 -14.84
C ASP A 330 -8.12 2.56 -15.89
N ASN A 331 -7.68 3.27 -16.91
CA ASN A 331 -8.54 3.98 -17.85
C ASN A 331 -8.40 3.50 -19.30
N TYR A 332 -7.30 2.82 -19.63
CA TYR A 332 -7.03 2.31 -20.97
C TYR A 332 -6.83 0.81 -20.91
N PHE A 333 -7.21 0.10 -21.98
CA PHE A 333 -6.93 -1.32 -22.09
C PHE A 333 -6.47 -1.72 -23.48
N CYS A 334 -5.64 -2.77 -23.49
CA CYS A 334 -5.27 -3.52 -24.68
C CYS A 334 -5.51 -5.00 -24.40
N GLU A 335 -6.29 -5.66 -25.25
CA GLU A 335 -6.65 -7.06 -25.11
C GLU A 335 -6.47 -7.78 -26.43
N TYR A 336 -5.99 -9.01 -26.37
CA TYR A 336 -5.94 -9.93 -27.49
C TYR A 336 -6.83 -11.14 -27.22
N ASN A 337 -7.77 -11.41 -28.13
CA ASN A 337 -8.67 -12.55 -28.12
C ASN A 337 -8.19 -13.63 -29.09
N PHE A 338 -7.85 -14.81 -28.56
CA PHE A 338 -7.43 -16.00 -29.31
C PHE A 338 -8.62 -16.93 -29.52
N PHE A 339 -9.10 -17.10 -30.75
CA PHE A 339 -10.23 -17.99 -31.05
C PHE A 339 -9.78 -19.44 -31.24
N CYS A 340 -10.51 -20.40 -30.69
CA CYS A 340 -10.17 -21.82 -30.80
C CYS A 340 -10.16 -22.38 -32.25
N SER A 341 -10.80 -21.68 -33.20
CA SER A 341 -10.79 -22.00 -34.63
C SER A 341 -9.52 -21.57 -35.37
N GLY A 342 -8.62 -20.83 -34.71
CA GLY A 342 -7.51 -20.12 -35.34
C GLY A 342 -7.86 -18.66 -35.63
N GLY A 343 -6.85 -17.79 -35.58
CA GLY A 343 -6.98 -16.33 -35.69
C GLY A 343 -7.11 -15.63 -34.34
N GLY A 344 -7.06 -14.30 -34.36
CA GLY A 344 -7.25 -13.49 -33.15
C GLY A 344 -7.62 -12.05 -33.44
N GLN A 345 -8.09 -11.36 -32.40
CA GLN A 345 -8.59 -10.00 -32.48
C GLN A 345 -7.96 -9.15 -31.39
N ILE A 346 -7.45 -7.98 -31.76
CA ILE A 346 -6.99 -6.97 -30.81
C ILE A 346 -8.16 -6.04 -30.50
N LYS A 347 -8.40 -5.78 -29.22
CA LYS A 347 -9.29 -4.74 -28.72
C LYS A 347 -8.46 -3.68 -28.00
N LEU A 348 -8.66 -2.43 -28.39
CA LEU A 348 -8.08 -1.27 -27.75
C LEU A 348 -9.23 -0.35 -27.35
N GLY A 349 -9.15 0.19 -26.14
CA GLY A 349 -10.25 0.99 -25.63
C GLY A 349 -9.97 1.65 -24.30
N VAL A 350 -11.04 2.23 -23.76
CA VAL A 350 -11.06 2.90 -22.45
C VAL A 350 -11.99 2.18 -21.48
N VAL A 351 -11.66 2.25 -20.20
CA VAL A 351 -12.44 1.68 -19.08
C VAL A 351 -12.85 2.81 -18.15
N SER A 352 -14.09 2.77 -17.68
CA SER A 352 -14.61 3.66 -16.65
C SER A 352 -15.22 2.82 -15.52
N LYS A 353 -14.67 2.92 -14.31
CA LYS A 353 -15.11 2.14 -13.13
C LYS A 353 -16.10 2.94 -12.29
N TRP A 354 -17.24 2.33 -11.94
CA TRP A 354 -18.39 2.96 -11.26
C TRP A 354 -18.58 2.45 -9.84
#